data_AF-A0A0J9SMI8-F1
#
_entry.id   AF-A0A0J9SMI8-F1
#
_cell.length_a   1.000
_cell.length_b   1.000
_cell.length_c   1.000
_cell.angle_alpha   90.00
_cell.angle_beta   90.00
_cell.angle_gamma   90.00
#
_symmetry.space_group_name_H-M   'P 1'
#
loop_
_entity.id
_entity.type
_entity.pdbx_description
1 polymer ?
#
loop_
_entity_poly.entity_id
_entity_poly.type
_entity_poly.pdbx_seq_one_letter_code
_entity_poly.pdbx_strand_id
1 'polypeptide(L)'
;MPNFVSILSTMKYYNAEWAHFSYRSFMRPVVMNGNKRNKIVTSANHFIEMLHNNKKKIMIYWGTEDKDEYEDLLLYIKMGVDSICPNNIDVARQARLHASSE
;
A
#
# COMPACT_ATOMS: atom_id res chain seq x y z
N MET A 1 5.08 4.97 11.56
CA MET A 1 5.38 3.56 11.21
C MET A 1 6.78 3.18 11.68
N PRO A 2 7.10 1.89 11.93
CA PRO A 2 8.48 1.43 12.09
C PRO A 2 9.36 1.83 10.90
N ASN A 3 10.68 1.81 11.07
CA ASN A 3 11.59 2.07 9.96
C ASN A 3 11.54 0.92 8.94
N PHE A 4 11.88 1.22 7.69
CA PHE A 4 11.79 0.25 6.60
C PHE A 4 12.61 -1.02 6.82
N VAL A 5 13.82 -0.89 7.38
CA VAL A 5 14.70 -2.03 7.69
C VAL A 5 14.03 -3.00 8.68
N SER A 6 13.32 -2.47 9.67
CA SER A 6 12.59 -3.26 10.68
C SER A 6 11.37 -3.95 10.08
N ILE A 7 10.68 -3.29 9.14
CA ILE A 7 9.57 -3.91 8.41
C ILE A 7 10.11 -5.11 7.61
N LEU A 8 11.15 -4.90 6.80
CA LEU A 8 11.73 -5.97 5.98
C LEU A 8 12.30 -7.12 6.80
N SER A 9 13.00 -6.83 7.91
CA SER A 9 13.55 -7.88 8.77
C SER A 9 12.45 -8.73 9.39
N THR A 10 11.35 -8.09 9.82
CA THR A 10 10.17 -8.78 10.37
C THR A 10 9.50 -9.64 9.31
N MET A 11 9.28 -9.10 8.10
CA MET A 11 8.72 -9.87 6.99
C MET A 11 9.60 -11.07 6.64
N LYS A 12 10.93 -10.90 6.62
CA LYS A 12 11.87 -12.01 6.38
C LYS A 12 11.76 -13.08 7.46
N TYR A 13 11.70 -12.67 8.74
CA TYR A 13 11.60 -13.59 9.87
C TYR A 13 10.37 -14.50 9.78
N TYR A 14 9.21 -13.94 9.44
CA TYR A 14 7.96 -14.70 9.30
C TYR A 14 7.75 -15.31 7.90
N ASN A 15 8.75 -15.26 7.03
CA ASN A 15 8.63 -15.67 5.62
C ASN A 15 7.41 -15.02 4.90
N ALA A 16 7.13 -13.76 5.23
CA ALA A 16 6.02 -13.02 4.64
C ALA A 16 6.37 -12.51 3.24
N GLU A 17 5.56 -12.88 2.26
CA GLU A 17 5.63 -12.36 0.89
C GLU A 17 4.82 -11.09 0.71
N TRP A 18 3.73 -10.96 1.47
CA TRP A 18 2.75 -9.89 1.35
C TRP A 18 2.82 -8.92 2.53
N ALA A 19 2.71 -7.63 2.23
CA ALA A 19 2.44 -6.58 3.20
C ALA A 19 1.03 -6.03 2.97
N HIS A 20 0.20 -6.07 4.00
CA HIS A 20 -1.18 -5.57 3.94
C HIS A 20 -1.27 -4.20 4.61
N PHE A 21 -1.87 -3.25 3.93
CA PHE A 21 -2.09 -1.90 4.45
C PHE A 21 -3.53 -1.47 4.26
N SER A 22 -4.04 -0.68 5.20
CA SER A 22 -5.33 -0.03 5.03
C SER A 22 -5.23 0.99 3.90
N TYR A 23 -6.32 1.19 3.15
CA TYR A 23 -6.42 2.25 2.15
C TYR A 23 -6.14 3.66 2.71
N ARG A 24 -6.19 3.85 4.03
CA ARG A 24 -5.83 5.13 4.67
C ARG A 24 -4.32 5.33 4.78
N SER A 25 -3.51 4.28 4.68
CA SER A 25 -2.07 4.29 4.98
C SER A 25 -1.25 5.16 4.02
N PHE A 26 -1.70 5.31 2.78
CA PHE A 26 -0.93 5.97 1.73
C PHE A 26 -1.62 7.20 1.12
N MET A 27 -2.73 7.65 1.70
CA MET A 27 -3.36 8.94 1.38
C MET A 27 -2.51 10.16 1.78
N ARG A 28 -1.42 9.92 2.51
CA ARG A 28 -0.47 10.93 2.98
C ARG A 28 0.96 10.38 2.87
N PRO A 29 1.98 11.24 2.91
CA PRO A 29 3.37 10.79 3.00
C PRO A 29 3.57 9.81 4.15
N VAL A 30 4.38 8.79 3.89
CA VAL A 30 4.71 7.75 4.85
C VAL A 30 5.76 8.29 5.83
N VAL A 31 5.38 8.35 7.11
CA VAL A 31 6.26 8.80 8.19
C VAL A 31 6.79 7.60 8.98
N MET A 32 8.09 7.35 8.86
CA MET A 32 8.82 6.28 9.52
C MET A 32 9.69 6.81 10.66
N ASN A 33 9.94 5.97 11.66
CA ASN A 33 10.98 6.23 12.64
C ASN A 33 12.35 6.15 11.95
N GLY A 34 13.27 7.06 12.28
CA GLY A 34 14.68 7.01 11.89
C GLY A 34 15.57 6.60 13.06
N ASN A 35 16.88 6.59 12.83
CA ASN A 35 17.85 6.39 13.91
C ASN A 35 17.85 7.61 14.85
N LYS A 36 18.06 7.37 16.16
CA LYS A 36 18.18 8.43 17.20
C LYS A 36 16.95 9.35 17.34
N ARG A 37 15.73 8.80 17.26
CA ARG A 37 14.44 9.52 17.44
C ARG A 37 14.02 10.48 16.30
N ASN A 38 14.78 10.56 15.21
CA ASN A 38 14.37 11.33 14.03
C ASN A 38 13.19 10.68 13.30
N LYS A 39 12.51 11.45 12.44
CA LYS A 39 11.47 10.95 11.52
C LYS A 39 12.00 11.00 10.09
N ILE A 40 11.72 9.94 9.33
CA ILE A 40 11.97 9.86 7.90
C ILE A 40 10.61 9.99 7.22
N VAL A 41 10.49 10.93 6.29
CA VAL A 41 9.28 11.15 5.50
C VAL A 41 9.57 10.75 4.06
N THR A 42 8.71 9.94 3.48
CA THR A 42 8.79 9.55 2.07
C THR A 42 7.43 9.55 1.41
N SER A 43 7.38 9.64 0.09
CA SER A 43 6.11 9.52 -0.64
C SER A 43 5.59 8.09 -0.58
N ALA A 44 4.27 7.92 -0.76
CA ALA A 44 3.68 6.60 -0.83
C ALA A 44 4.22 5.77 -2.00
N ASN A 45 4.36 6.37 -3.19
CA ASN A 45 4.93 5.70 -4.37
C ASN A 45 6.36 5.19 -4.09
N HIS A 46 7.20 6.02 -3.48
CA HIS A 46 8.56 5.58 -3.16
C HIS A 46 8.57 4.45 -2.14
N PHE A 47 7.68 4.48 -1.14
CA PHE A 47 7.56 3.39 -0.19
C PHE A 47 7.11 2.07 -0.86
N ILE A 48 6.17 2.14 -1.79
CA ILE A 48 5.70 0.99 -2.60
C ILE A 48 6.85 0.44 -3.44
N GLU A 49 7.58 1.29 -4.17
CA GLU A 49 8.77 0.90 -4.95
C GLU A 49 9.83 0.22 -4.08
N MET A 50 10.06 0.74 -2.87
CA MET A 50 11.00 0.13 -1.92
C MET A 50 10.59 -1.31 -1.56
N LEU A 51 9.30 -1.59 -1.34
CA LEU A 51 8.80 -2.94 -1.08
C LEU A 51 8.96 -3.84 -2.31
N HIS A 52 8.59 -3.38 -3.50
CA HIS A 52 8.73 -4.13 -4.76
C HIS A 52 10.18 -4.45 -5.08
N ASN A 53 11.10 -3.51 -4.89
CA ASN A 53 12.55 -3.71 -5.05
C ASN A 53 13.09 -4.81 -4.10
N ASN A 54 12.40 -5.07 -3.01
CA ASN A 54 12.70 -6.17 -2.07
C ASN A 54 11.83 -7.41 -2.30
N LYS A 55 11.22 -7.53 -3.50
CA LYS A 55 10.37 -8.64 -3.93
C LYS A 55 9.19 -8.90 -2.99
N LYS A 56 8.68 -7.84 -2.36
CA LYS A 56 7.48 -7.91 -1.51
C LYS A 56 6.27 -7.43 -2.29
N LYS A 57 5.16 -8.13 -2.12
CA LYS A 57 3.87 -7.79 -2.71
C LYS A 57 3.05 -6.98 -1.73
N ILE A 58 2.15 -6.17 -2.26
CA ILE A 58 1.36 -5.22 -1.47
C ILE A 58 -0.12 -5.47 -1.72
N MET A 59 -0.89 -5.57 -0.64
CA MET A 59 -2.35 -5.55 -0.69
C MET A 59 -2.87 -4.32 0.05
N ILE A 60 -3.81 -3.61 -0.59
CA ILE A 60 -4.58 -2.54 0.06
C ILE A 60 -5.95 -3.06 0.43
N TYR A 61 -6.40 -2.80 1.66
CA TYR A 61 -7.72 -3.21 2.13
C TYR A 61 -8.55 -2.06 2.68
N TRP A 62 -9.86 -2.16 2.52
CA TRP A 62 -10.86 -1.32 3.18
C TRP A 62 -11.38 -2.07 4.41
N GLY A 63 -11.54 -1.37 5.54
CA GLY A 63 -12.21 -1.94 6.71
C GLY A 63 -13.71 -2.10 6.45
N THR A 64 -14.40 -2.91 7.24
CA THR A 64 -15.83 -3.25 7.01
C THR A 64 -16.75 -2.03 6.86
N GLU A 65 -16.49 -0.96 7.60
CA GLU A 65 -17.28 0.28 7.58
C GLU A 65 -16.75 1.33 6.59
N ASP A 66 -15.59 1.07 5.97
CA ASP A 66 -15.01 1.98 5.00
C ASP A 66 -15.75 1.85 3.67
N LYS A 67 -15.94 2.99 3.00
CA LYS A 67 -16.58 3.02 1.69
C LYS A 67 -15.52 2.99 0.59
N ASP A 68 -15.79 2.18 -0.42
CA ASP A 68 -14.96 2.07 -1.61
C ASP A 68 -15.21 3.25 -2.55
N GLU A 69 -14.48 4.34 -2.32
CA GLU A 69 -14.49 5.48 -3.24
C GLU A 69 -13.72 5.12 -4.52
N TYR A 70 -14.31 5.44 -5.66
CA TYR A 70 -13.80 5.06 -6.98
C TYR A 70 -12.39 5.61 -7.23
N GLU A 71 -12.16 6.86 -6.85
CA GLU A 71 -10.91 7.58 -7.02
C GLU A 71 -9.78 6.95 -6.19
N ASP A 72 -10.09 6.47 -4.99
CA ASP A 72 -9.13 5.82 -4.11
C ASP A 72 -8.68 4.47 -4.69
N LEU A 73 -9.64 3.69 -5.20
CA LEU A 73 -9.36 2.42 -5.89
C LEU A 73 -8.49 2.65 -7.13
N LEU A 74 -8.88 3.62 -7.97
CA LEU A 74 -8.14 3.97 -9.18
C LEU A 74 -6.72 4.43 -8.86
N LEU A 75 -6.56 5.27 -7.82
CA LEU A 75 -5.26 5.72 -7.33
C LEU A 75 -4.37 4.52 -6.98
N TYR A 76 -4.85 3.60 -6.13
CA TYR A 76 -4.04 2.47 -5.71
C TYR A 76 -3.67 1.52 -6.85
N ILE A 77 -4.58 1.31 -7.80
CA ILE A 77 -4.28 0.53 -9.00
C ILE A 77 -3.17 1.20 -9.82
N LYS A 78 -3.25 2.52 -10.05
CA LYS A 78 -2.22 3.29 -10.77
C LYS A 78 -0.88 3.36 -10.03
N MET A 79 -0.90 3.28 -8.70
CA MET A 79 0.31 3.17 -7.87
C MET A 79 0.98 1.78 -7.98
N GLY A 80 0.38 0.83 -8.69
CA GLY A 80 0.97 -0.48 -8.98
C GLY A 80 0.92 -1.46 -7.82
N VAL A 81 -0.02 -1.31 -6.88
CA VAL A 81 -0.20 -2.32 -5.81
C VAL A 81 -0.60 -3.67 -6.41
N ASP A 82 -0.12 -4.76 -5.81
CA ASP A 82 -0.31 -6.11 -6.36
C ASP A 82 -1.72 -6.67 -6.18
N SER A 83 -2.45 -6.17 -5.17
CA SER A 83 -3.83 -6.60 -4.88
C SER A 83 -4.62 -5.50 -4.15
N ILE A 84 -5.93 -5.53 -4.33
CA ILE A 84 -6.90 -4.72 -3.59
C ILE A 84 -7.96 -5.65 -2.99
N CYS A 85 -8.38 -5.37 -1.76
CA CYS A 85 -9.47 -6.04 -1.05
C CYS A 85 -10.61 -5.02 -0.83
N PRO A 86 -11.51 -4.87 -1.82
CA PRO A 86 -12.61 -3.91 -1.80
C PRO A 86 -13.81 -4.45 -1.01
N ASN A 87 -14.64 -3.55 -0.47
CA ASN A 87 -15.97 -3.87 0.02
C ASN A 87 -17.03 -3.91 -1.10
N ASN A 88 -16.79 -3.22 -2.21
CA ASN A 88 -17.64 -3.15 -3.39
C ASN A 88 -16.86 -3.56 -4.66
N ILE A 89 -17.04 -4.83 -5.04
CA ILE A 89 -16.35 -5.44 -6.18
C ILE A 89 -16.69 -4.73 -7.51
N ASP A 90 -17.90 -4.21 -7.67
CA ASP A 90 -18.30 -3.57 -8.92
C ASP A 90 -17.55 -2.25 -9.16
N VAL A 91 -17.40 -1.43 -8.11
CA VAL A 91 -16.62 -0.18 -8.18
C VAL A 91 -15.14 -0.49 -8.44
N ALA A 92 -14.58 -1.48 -7.74
CA ALA A 92 -13.20 -1.93 -7.97
C ALA A 92 -12.98 -2.42 -9.41
N ARG A 93 -13.95 -3.16 -9.98
CA ARG A 93 -13.90 -3.61 -11.37
C ARG A 93 -13.89 -2.44 -12.34
N GLN A 94 -14.73 -1.43 -12.12
CA GLN A 94 -14.77 -0.24 -12.96
C GLN A 94 -13.45 0.52 -12.92
N ALA A 95 -12.88 0.73 -11.73
CA ALA A 95 -11.59 1.39 -11.56
C ALA A 95 -10.46 0.64 -12.29
N ARG A 96 -10.43 -0.70 -12.19
CA ARG A 96 -9.43 -1.54 -12.88
C ARG A 96 -9.53 -1.45 -14.39
N LEU A 97 -10.75 -1.47 -14.95
CA LEU A 97 -10.95 -1.35 -16.38
C LEU A 97 -10.47 0.01 -16.90
N HIS A 98 -10.74 1.10 -16.17
CA HIS A 98 -10.25 2.43 -16.52
C HIS A 98 -8.72 2.52 -16.45
N ALA A 99 -8.10 1.97 -15.41
CA ALA A 99 -6.64 1.95 -15.30
C ALA A 99 -5.93 1.19 -16.44
N SER A 100 -6.64 0.32 -17.15
CA SER A 100 -6.11 -0.47 -18.28
C SER A 100 -6.32 0.19 -19.65
N SER A 101 -7.10 1.28 -19.72
CA SER A 101 -7.41 2.00 -20.95
C SER A 101 -6.52 3.23 -21.21
N GLU A 102 -5.64 3.57 -20.25
CA GLU A 102 -4.61 4.60 -20.36
C GLU A 102 -3.24 3.96 -20.63
#